data_AF-A0A1Q7JZL8-F1
#
_entry.id   AF-A0A1Q7JZL8-F1
#
_cell.length_a   1.000
_cell.length_b   1.000
_cell.length_c   1.000
_cell.angle_alpha   90.00
_cell.angle_beta   90.00
_cell.angle_gamma   90.00
#
_symmetry.space_group_name_H-M   'P 1'
#
loop_
_entity.id
_entity.type
_entity.pdbx_description
1 polymer ?
#
loop_
_entity_poly.entity_id
_entity_poly.type
_entity_poly.pdbx_seq_one_letter_code
_entity_poly.pdbx_strand_id
1 'polypeptide(L)'
;MEGGSQEEGLPKWAEEEIKSAQFGKPETIARTGYILDIYEGEFKVDIQVYEPVPDGRTIVEGLDVPKSMKISDFMKGFVYDFKVRVFTAPLSDKVAGLLKTKFGLDMKAIYRFELQELQLMDVESDLPVASSDSSEEDGDEE
;
A
#
# COMPACT_ATOMS: atom_id res chain seq x y z
N MET A 1 16.36 39.82 25.21
CA MET A 1 16.98 38.50 25.04
C MET A 1 15.88 37.47 25.04
N GLU A 2 15.61 36.89 23.87
CA GLU A 2 15.93 35.49 23.53
C GLU A 2 14.97 34.54 24.25
N GLY A 3 14.08 33.81 23.58
CA GLY A 3 14.25 33.12 22.30
C GLY A 3 13.78 31.69 22.56
N GLY A 4 12.47 31.51 22.68
CA GLY A 4 11.87 30.26 23.12
C GLY A 4 10.66 29.93 22.26
N SER A 5 10.88 29.56 21.01
CA SER A 5 9.84 28.98 20.16
C SER A 5 10.49 28.13 19.07
N GLN A 6 10.08 26.86 19.03
CA GLN A 6 10.22 25.88 17.95
C GLN A 6 11.56 25.14 17.82
N GLU A 7 11.66 23.89 18.29
CA GLU A 7 12.50 22.85 17.64
C GLU A 7 12.05 21.39 17.92
N GLU A 8 10.76 21.11 18.13
CA GLU A 8 10.26 19.71 18.10
C GLU A 8 10.07 19.16 16.67
N GLY A 9 10.09 20.02 15.65
CA GLY A 9 9.90 19.66 14.25
C GLY A 9 11.19 19.41 13.46
N LEU A 10 11.02 19.11 12.17
CA LEU A 10 12.08 19.16 11.18
C LEU A 10 12.57 20.62 11.03
N PRO A 11 13.88 20.87 10.95
CA PRO A 11 14.40 22.19 10.60
C PRO A 11 13.87 22.64 9.24
N LYS A 12 13.68 23.96 9.05
CA LYS A 12 13.14 24.53 7.80
C LYS A 12 13.89 24.05 6.55
N TRP A 13 15.22 23.97 6.61
CA TRP A 13 16.03 23.50 5.48
C TRP A 13 15.74 22.04 5.11
N ALA A 14 15.41 21.17 6.08
CA ALA A 14 15.07 19.78 5.83
C ALA A 14 13.63 19.65 5.29
N GLU A 15 12.70 20.47 5.81
CA GLU A 15 11.35 20.54 5.26
C GLU A 15 11.34 21.00 3.80
N GLU A 16 12.10 22.04 3.48
CA GLU A 16 12.22 22.57 2.13
C GLU A 16 12.77 21.53 1.16
N GLU A 17 13.81 20.78 1.57
CA GLU A 17 14.35 19.68 0.76
C GLU A 17 13.31 18.58 0.51
N ILE A 18 12.61 18.13 1.55
CA ILE A 18 11.59 17.08 1.43
C ILE A 18 10.42 17.56 0.55
N LYS A 19 9.96 18.79 0.72
CA LYS A 19 8.85 19.38 -0.06
C LYS A 19 9.22 19.61 -1.53
N SER A 20 10.50 19.90 -1.81
CA SER A 20 11.00 20.14 -3.17
C SER A 20 11.61 18.89 -3.84
N ALA A 21 11.53 17.74 -3.18
CA ALA A 21 12.09 16.48 -3.64
C ALA A 21 11.60 16.14 -5.06
N GLN A 22 12.54 15.89 -5.95
CA GLN A 22 12.26 15.57 -7.35
C GLN A 22 12.17 14.07 -7.51
N PHE A 23 10.98 13.58 -7.83
CA PHE A 23 10.77 12.18 -8.16
C PHE A 23 11.39 11.86 -9.51
N GLY A 24 12.14 10.77 -9.57
CA GLY A 24 12.69 10.24 -10.81
C GLY A 24 11.61 9.65 -11.73
N LYS A 25 12.07 8.99 -12.79
CA LYS A 25 11.15 8.20 -13.63
C LYS A 25 10.54 7.08 -12.80
N PRO A 26 9.22 6.85 -12.87
CA PRO A 26 8.60 5.77 -12.14
C PRO A 26 9.05 4.43 -12.67
N GLU A 27 9.22 3.47 -11.76
CA GLU A 27 9.41 2.06 -12.08
C GLU A 27 8.09 1.33 -11.83
N THR A 28 7.74 0.36 -12.69
CA THR A 28 6.55 -0.46 -12.49
C THR A 28 6.95 -1.79 -11.87
N ILE A 29 6.33 -2.14 -10.75
CA ILE A 29 6.48 -3.43 -10.09
C ILE A 29 5.14 -4.19 -10.14
N ALA A 30 5.21 -5.52 -10.18
CA ALA A 30 4.05 -6.38 -9.98
C ALA A 30 4.14 -7.02 -8.59
N ARG A 31 3.03 -7.04 -7.86
CA ARG A 31 2.95 -7.62 -6.52
C ARG A 31 1.60 -8.28 -6.34
N THR A 32 1.58 -9.45 -5.72
CA THR A 32 0.34 -10.11 -5.32
C THR A 32 0.07 -9.89 -3.84
N GLY A 33 -1.21 -9.82 -3.48
CA GLY A 33 -1.62 -9.51 -2.12
C GLY A 33 -3.11 -9.23 -2.01
N TYR A 34 -3.54 -8.51 -0.99
CA TYR A 34 -4.94 -8.18 -0.76
C TYR A 34 -5.14 -6.72 -0.32
N ILE A 35 -6.33 -6.21 -0.61
CA ILE A 35 -6.77 -4.89 -0.16
C ILE A 35 -7.21 -4.98 1.30
N LEU A 36 -6.65 -4.13 2.16
CA LEU A 36 -6.95 -4.01 3.59
C LEU A 36 -8.10 -3.03 3.82
N ASP A 37 -7.95 -1.81 3.29
CA ASP A 37 -8.91 -0.73 3.46
C ASP A 37 -9.11 0.04 2.15
N ILE A 38 -10.27 0.69 2.01
CA ILE A 38 -10.67 1.43 0.82
C ILE A 38 -11.22 2.78 1.25
N TYR A 39 -10.56 3.84 0.80
CA TYR A 39 -10.94 5.24 1.03
C TYR A 39 -11.48 5.83 -0.28
N GLU A 40 -12.73 5.47 -0.62
CA GLU A 40 -13.35 5.86 -1.90
C GLU A 40 -13.35 7.38 -2.15
N GLY A 41 -13.62 8.17 -1.11
CA GLY A 41 -13.64 9.63 -1.22
C GLY A 41 -12.28 10.25 -1.56
N GLU A 42 -11.19 9.57 -1.21
CA GLU A 42 -9.81 10.01 -1.45
C GLU A 42 -9.16 9.32 -2.65
N PHE A 43 -9.83 8.34 -3.26
CA PHE A 43 -9.24 7.44 -4.27
C PHE A 43 -7.95 6.80 -3.78
N LYS A 44 -8.00 6.24 -2.56
CA LYS A 44 -6.86 5.56 -1.94
C LYS A 44 -7.25 4.20 -1.38
N VAL A 45 -6.28 3.30 -1.32
CA VAL A 45 -6.44 2.00 -0.68
C VAL A 45 -5.22 1.68 0.16
N ASP A 46 -5.43 0.88 1.20
CA ASP A 46 -4.35 0.23 1.91
C ASP A 46 -4.23 -1.20 1.40
N ILE A 47 -3.01 -1.64 1.08
CA ILE A 47 -2.76 -2.99 0.58
C ILE A 47 -1.70 -3.70 1.40
N GLN A 48 -1.85 -5.01 1.53
CA GLN A 48 -0.78 -5.90 1.98
C GLN A 48 -0.33 -6.76 0.81
N VAL A 49 0.97 -6.81 0.57
CA VAL A 49 1.62 -7.61 -0.47
C VAL A 49 2.46 -8.73 0.13
N TYR A 50 2.56 -9.87 -0.55
CA TYR A 50 3.36 -11.00 -0.07
C TYR A 50 4.86 -10.75 -0.20
N GLU A 51 5.26 -10.10 -1.29
CA GLU A 51 6.65 -9.71 -1.53
C GLU A 51 6.86 -8.24 -1.16
N PRO A 52 7.93 -7.88 -0.43
CA PRO A 52 8.19 -6.49 -0.07
C PRO A 52 8.25 -5.56 -1.28
N VAL A 53 7.76 -4.34 -1.11
CA VAL A 53 7.98 -3.23 -2.06
C VAL A 53 9.43 -2.72 -1.93
N PRO A 54 9.93 -1.85 -2.84
CA PRO A 54 11.34 -1.47 -2.87
C PRO A 54 11.93 -0.85 -1.59
N ASP A 55 11.09 -0.33 -0.70
CA ASP A 55 11.51 0.19 0.61
C ASP A 55 11.47 -0.85 1.75
N GLY A 56 11.20 -2.11 1.42
CA GLY A 56 11.20 -3.24 2.35
C GLY A 56 9.86 -3.47 3.06
N ARG A 57 8.86 -2.62 2.88
CA ARG A 57 7.53 -2.79 3.50
C ARG A 57 6.70 -3.82 2.76
N THR A 58 5.85 -4.54 3.50
CA THR A 58 4.80 -5.41 2.94
C THR A 58 3.41 -4.79 3.03
N ILE A 59 3.27 -3.66 3.73
CA ILE A 59 2.03 -2.90 3.82
C ILE A 59 2.28 -1.53 3.18
N VAL A 60 1.43 -1.18 2.22
CA VAL A 60 1.41 0.14 1.58
C VAL A 60 0.12 0.83 1.98
N GLU A 61 0.25 1.82 2.85
CA GLU A 61 -0.85 2.69 3.27
C GLU A 61 -1.03 3.84 2.26
N GLY A 62 -2.28 4.15 1.95
CA GLY A 62 -2.64 5.28 1.10
C GLY A 62 -2.13 5.18 -0.34
N LEU A 63 -2.12 3.97 -0.92
CA LEU A 63 -1.81 3.75 -2.33
C LEU A 63 -2.79 4.56 -3.20
N ASP A 64 -2.26 5.46 -4.04
CA ASP A 64 -3.08 6.29 -4.91
C ASP A 64 -3.74 5.44 -6.01
N VAL A 65 -5.07 5.54 -6.17
CA VAL A 65 -5.84 4.88 -7.21
C VAL A 65 -6.20 5.88 -8.32
N PRO A 66 -5.89 5.60 -9.59
CA PRO A 66 -6.28 6.49 -10.68
C PRO A 66 -7.80 6.66 -10.74
N LYS A 67 -8.26 7.91 -10.90
CA LYS A 67 -9.70 8.22 -11.01
C LYS A 67 -10.39 7.58 -12.23
N SER A 68 -9.61 7.06 -13.17
CA SER A 68 -10.12 6.27 -14.30
C SER A 68 -10.56 4.86 -13.91
N MET A 69 -10.14 4.35 -12.75
CA MET A 69 -10.60 3.07 -12.20
C MET A 69 -11.87 3.24 -11.36
N LYS A 70 -12.72 2.21 -11.36
CA LYS A 70 -13.90 2.14 -10.50
C LYS A 70 -13.50 1.54 -9.16
N ILE A 71 -13.08 2.39 -8.23
CA ILE A 71 -12.68 1.97 -6.88
C ILE A 71 -13.83 1.27 -6.12
N SER A 72 -15.08 1.56 -6.46
CA SER A 72 -16.28 0.88 -5.94
C SER A 72 -16.32 -0.62 -6.23
N ASP A 73 -15.60 -1.07 -7.27
CA ASP A 73 -15.58 -2.47 -7.69
C ASP A 73 -14.49 -3.26 -6.94
N PHE A 74 -13.68 -2.58 -6.12
CA PHE A 74 -12.60 -3.21 -5.37
C PHE A 74 -13.15 -3.92 -4.13
N MET A 75 -12.62 -5.10 -3.83
CA MET A 75 -13.09 -5.92 -2.71
C MET A 75 -11.97 -6.16 -1.70
N LYS A 76 -12.25 -5.87 -0.42
CA LYS A 76 -11.34 -6.14 0.69
C LYS A 76 -11.18 -7.64 0.93
N GLY A 77 -9.97 -8.08 1.29
CA GLY A 77 -9.69 -9.47 1.65
C GLY A 77 -9.60 -10.45 0.47
N PHE A 78 -9.82 -10.01 -0.77
CA PHE A 78 -9.58 -10.80 -1.97
C PHE A 78 -8.14 -10.64 -2.45
N VAL A 79 -7.63 -11.68 -3.12
CA VAL A 79 -6.28 -11.67 -3.67
C VAL A 79 -6.29 -10.99 -5.04
N TYR A 80 -5.38 -10.05 -5.22
CA TYR A 80 -5.15 -9.33 -6.46
C TYR A 80 -3.69 -9.43 -6.90
N ASP A 81 -3.49 -9.29 -8.20
CA ASP A 81 -2.23 -8.87 -8.79
C ASP A 81 -2.28 -7.34 -9.00
N PHE A 82 -1.36 -6.64 -8.35
CA PHE A 82 -1.19 -5.20 -8.38
C PHE A 82 -0.01 -4.85 -9.27
N LYS A 83 -0.23 -4.08 -10.34
CA LYS A 83 0.86 -3.33 -10.98
C LYS A 83 0.92 -1.94 -10.38
N VAL A 84 2.05 -1.61 -9.76
CA VAL A 84 2.25 -0.37 -9.01
C VAL A 84 3.36 0.44 -9.66
N ARG A 85 3.11 1.71 -9.93
CA ARG A 85 4.15 2.70 -10.23
C ARG A 85 4.79 3.18 -8.94
N VAL A 86 6.09 2.99 -8.84
CA VAL A 86 6.91 3.44 -7.72
C VAL A 86 7.69 4.66 -8.17
N PHE A 87 7.46 5.79 -7.50
CA PHE A 87 8.24 7.00 -7.67
C PHE A 87 9.22 7.10 -6.51
N THR A 88 10.50 7.28 -6.83
CA THR A 88 11.56 7.43 -5.83
C THR A 88 12.18 8.81 -5.96
N ALA A 89 12.31 9.50 -4.83
CA ALA A 89 13.08 10.73 -4.70
C ALA A 89 14.18 10.52 -3.64
N PRO A 90 15.46 10.46 -4.01
CA PRO A 90 16.54 10.29 -3.05
C PRO A 90 16.63 11.51 -2.12
N LEU A 91 16.90 11.27 -0.85
CA LEU A 91 17.20 12.30 0.14
C LEU A 91 18.70 12.60 0.14
N SER A 92 19.08 13.83 0.48
CA SER A 92 20.49 14.12 0.75
C SER A 92 20.98 13.34 1.97
N ASP A 93 22.29 13.06 2.02
CA ASP A 93 22.93 12.48 3.19
C ASP A 93 22.69 13.31 4.46
N LYS A 94 22.51 14.63 4.30
CA LYS A 94 22.22 15.55 5.40
C LYS A 94 20.83 15.31 5.99
N VAL A 95 19.80 15.18 5.15
CA VAL A 95 18.44 14.87 5.61
C VAL A 95 18.34 13.44 6.12
N ALA A 96 18.90 12.46 5.41
CA ALA A 96 18.93 11.07 5.86
C ALA A 96 19.63 10.93 7.22
N GLY A 97 20.76 11.61 7.41
CA GLY A 97 21.49 11.66 8.67
C GLY A 97 20.69 12.32 9.80
N LEU A 98 19.99 13.42 9.52
CA LEU A 98 19.10 14.06 10.49
C LEU A 98 17.94 13.12 10.91
N LEU A 99 17.29 12.47 9.94
CA LEU A 99 16.19 11.54 10.19
C LEU A 99 16.64 10.37 11.06
N LYS A 100 17.81 9.80 10.75
CA LYS A 100 18.39 8.70 11.53
C LYS A 100 18.79 9.10 12.94
N THR A 101 19.42 10.27 13.11
CA THR A 101 19.98 10.68 14.41
C THR A 101 18.95 11.31 15.35
N LYS A 102 18.07 12.20 14.83
CA LYS A 102 17.07 12.92 15.63
C LYS A 102 15.78 12.13 15.80
N PHE A 103 15.41 11.30 14.82
CA PHE A 103 14.11 10.61 14.79
C PHE A 103 14.20 9.08 14.77
N GLY A 104 15.40 8.50 14.69
CA GLY A 104 15.57 7.04 14.61
C GLY A 104 15.08 6.42 13.31
N LEU A 105 14.86 7.22 12.26
CA LEU A 105 14.31 6.77 10.99
C LEU A 105 15.44 6.49 9.98
N ASP A 106 15.64 5.22 9.61
CA ASP A 106 16.59 4.84 8.57
C ASP A 106 15.95 4.94 7.18
N MET A 107 15.90 6.17 6.65
CA MET A 107 15.27 6.48 5.36
C MET A 107 16.24 7.26 4.46
N LYS A 108 16.47 6.74 3.26
CA LYS A 108 17.36 7.35 2.25
C LYS A 108 16.64 7.94 1.05
N ALA A 109 15.35 7.68 0.91
CA ALA A 109 14.54 8.16 -0.19
C ALA A 109 13.08 8.25 0.24
N ILE A 110 12.34 9.14 -0.42
CA ILE A 110 10.88 9.23 -0.34
C ILE A 110 10.31 8.35 -1.45
N TYR A 111 9.32 7.53 -1.09
CA TYR A 111 8.60 6.69 -2.02
C TYR A 111 7.15 7.14 -2.13
N ARG A 112 6.65 7.21 -3.35
CA ARG A 112 5.22 7.34 -3.63
C ARG A 112 4.79 6.18 -4.50
N PHE A 113 3.66 5.59 -4.15
CA PHE A 113 3.10 4.44 -4.85
C PHE A 113 1.78 4.84 -5.50
N GLU A 114 1.60 4.47 -6.75
CA GLU A 114 0.37 4.69 -7.49
C GLU A 114 -0.03 3.40 -8.20
N LEU A 115 -1.29 2.99 -8.04
CA LEU A 115 -1.83 1.84 -8.73
C LEU A 115 -1.88 2.10 -10.23
N GLN A 116 -1.33 1.20 -11.03
CA GLN A 116 -1.36 1.27 -12.49
C GLN A 116 -2.43 0.35 -13.05
N GLU A 117 -2.46 -0.91 -12.59
CA GLU A 117 -3.41 -1.93 -13.01
C GLU A 117 -3.73 -2.81 -11.80
N LEU A 118 -4.96 -3.33 -11.77
CA LEU A 118 -5.45 -4.23 -10.74
C LEU A 118 -6.16 -5.40 -11.40
N GLN A 119 -5.80 -6.62 -11.03
CA GLN A 119 -6.43 -7.84 -11.53
C GLN A 119 -6.82 -8.73 -10.36
N LEU A 120 -8.12 -9.03 -10.21
CA LEU A 120 -8.60 -10.01 -9.24
C LEU A 120 -8.05 -11.39 -9.62
N MET A 121 -7.46 -12.08 -8.65
CA MET A 121 -6.99 -13.44 -8.85
C MET A 121 -8.09 -14.42 -8.49
N ASP A 122 -8.32 -15.39 -9.36
CA ASP A 122 -9.17 -16.54 -9.06
C ASP A 122 -8.36 -17.52 -8.22
N VAL A 123 -8.33 -17.25 -6.92
CA VAL A 123 -7.81 -18.19 -5.92
C VAL A 123 -9.01 -18.95 -5.38
N GLU A 124 -9.40 -20.03 -6.07
CA GLU A 124 -10.31 -21.00 -5.48
C GLU A 124 -9.72 -21.38 -4.11
N SER A 125 -10.41 -21.01 -3.05
CA SER A 125 -10.10 -21.55 -1.75
C SER A 125 -10.47 -23.01 -1.86
N ASP A 126 -9.48 -23.91 -1.72
CA ASP A 126 -9.69 -25.35 -1.50
C ASP A 126 -10.46 -25.54 -0.18
N LEU A 127 -11.70 -25.07 -0.13
CA LEU A 127 -12.67 -25.49 0.85
C LEU A 127 -13.18 -26.84 0.34
N PRO A 128 -13.10 -27.92 1.14
CA PRO A 128 -13.72 -29.15 0.75
C PRO A 128 -15.21 -28.85 0.51
N VAL A 129 -15.63 -28.98 -0.74
CA VAL A 129 -17.04 -29.01 -1.12
C VAL A 129 -17.69 -30.05 -0.23
N ALA A 130 -18.48 -29.60 0.74
CA ALA A 130 -19.37 -30.47 1.49
C ALA A 130 -20.19 -31.19 0.42
N SER A 131 -19.86 -32.46 0.23
CA SER A 131 -20.52 -33.32 -0.74
C SER A 131 -22.00 -33.24 -0.43
N SER A 132 -22.77 -32.87 -1.44
CA SER A 132 -24.23 -32.89 -1.39
C SER A 132 -24.64 -34.34 -1.16
N ASP A 133 -24.78 -34.74 0.09
CA ASP A 133 -25.45 -35.97 0.45
C ASP A 133 -26.94 -35.66 0.46
N SER A 134 -27.54 -35.83 -0.72
CA SER A 134 -28.98 -35.92 -0.89
C SER A 134 -29.45 -37.22 -0.25
N SER A 135 -29.68 -37.22 1.06
CA SER A 135 -30.47 -38.27 1.69
C SER A 135 -31.95 -37.97 1.45
N GLU A 136 -32.44 -38.42 0.30
CA GLU A 136 -33.86 -38.74 0.08
C GLU A 136 -34.25 -39.82 1.10
N GLU A 137 -35.11 -39.48 2.06
CA GLU A 137 -35.76 -40.47 2.93
C GLU A 137 -37.23 -40.53 2.55
N ASP A 138 -37.51 -41.25 1.46
CA ASP A 138 -38.78 -41.93 1.23
C ASP A 138 -38.81 -43.17 2.14
N GLY A 139 -39.80 -43.23 3.02
CA GLY A 139 -39.98 -44.32 3.99
C GLY A 139 -41.42 -44.36 4.48
N ASP A 140 -42.23 -45.05 3.69
CA ASP A 140 -43.66 -45.35 3.84
C ASP A 140 -43.98 -46.24 5.07
N GLU A 141 -45.28 -46.29 5.38
CA GLU A 141 -46.03 -47.38 6.06
C GLU A 141 -46.33 -47.38 7.60
N GLU A 142 -47.66 -47.39 7.83
CA GLU A 142 -48.52 -47.85 8.98
C GLU A 142 -48.92 -46.87 10.10
#